data_AF-A0A5D4GUV7-F1
#
_entry.id   AF-A0A5D4GUV7-F1
#
_cell.length_a   1.000
_cell.length_b   1.000
_cell.length_c   1.000
_cell.angle_alpha   90.00
_cell.angle_beta   90.00
_cell.angle_gamma   90.00
#
_symmetry.space_group_name_H-M   'P 1'
#
loop_
_entity.id
_entity.type
_entity.pdbx_description
1 polymer ?
#
loop_
_entity_poly.entity_id
_entity_poly.type
_entity_poly.pdbx_seq_one_letter_code
_entity_poly.pdbx_strand_id
1 'polypeptide(L)'
;MVSRKNDTATIRDRSFLNPNSRKLIYLAPEEMNLAIAKVVENSIAIQPESAVPLIAKIFGYSRVTEDMRRSILESINYAIESQKITKDGDFLKPL
;
A
#
# COMPACT_ATOMS: atom_id res chain seq x y z
N MET A 1 7.79 -30.59 12.80
CA MET A 1 7.16 -29.83 11.71
C MET A 1 7.14 -28.37 12.16
N VAL A 2 8.25 -27.65 11.93
CA VAL A 2 8.55 -26.39 12.64
C VAL A 2 8.01 -25.21 11.86
N SER A 3 7.09 -24.49 12.50
CA SER A 3 6.83 -23.05 12.41
C SER A 3 6.97 -22.42 11.03
N ARG A 4 5.86 -22.39 10.28
CA ARG A 4 5.61 -21.24 9.39
C ARG A 4 5.43 -20.02 10.29
N LYS A 5 6.53 -19.36 10.65
CA LYS A 5 6.47 -17.96 11.07
C LYS A 5 5.88 -17.24 9.87
N ASN A 6 4.60 -16.90 9.95
CA ASN A 6 4.07 -15.83 9.13
C ASN A 6 4.97 -14.64 9.41
N ASP A 7 5.76 -14.29 8.39
CA ASP A 7 6.33 -12.96 8.23
C ASP A 7 5.14 -12.01 8.12
N THR A 8 4.47 -11.75 9.25
CA THR A 8 3.40 -10.78 9.35
C THR A 8 4.08 -9.43 9.28
N ALA A 9 4.50 -9.04 8.07
CA ALA A 9 4.74 -7.64 7.81
C ALA A 9 3.48 -6.93 8.35
N THR A 10 3.72 -6.10 9.37
CA THR A 10 2.66 -5.51 10.16
C THR A 10 2.71 -4.07 9.75
N ILE A 11 1.63 -3.56 9.17
CA ILE A 11 1.52 -2.14 8.84
C ILE A 11 1.64 -1.40 10.16
N ARG A 12 2.79 -0.79 10.42
CA ARG A 12 2.99 0.00 11.63
C ARG A 12 2.28 1.31 11.41
N ASP A 13 1.33 1.63 12.29
CA ASP A 13 0.82 2.99 12.35
C ASP A 13 2.01 3.91 12.60
N ARG A 14 2.19 4.95 11.79
CA ARG A 14 3.25 5.95 11.94
C ARG A 14 2.65 7.32 12.23
N SER A 15 1.38 7.35 12.63
CA SER A 15 0.61 8.56 12.90
C SER A 15 1.13 9.32 14.13
N PHE A 16 1.86 8.63 15.01
CA PHE A 16 2.52 9.21 16.18
C PHE A 16 3.91 9.81 15.90
N LEU A 17 4.48 9.60 14.71
CA LEU A 17 5.77 10.19 14.34
C LEU A 17 5.63 11.62 13.84
N ASN A 18 6.63 12.47 14.14
CA ASN A 18 6.71 13.82 13.60
C ASN A 18 6.68 13.81 12.06
N PRO A 19 6.14 14.86 11.41
CA PRO A 19 5.95 14.89 9.95
C PRO A 19 7.22 14.59 9.15
N ASN A 20 8.39 15.01 9.63
CA ASN A 20 9.67 14.73 8.99
C ASN A 20 10.09 13.24 9.02
N SER A 21 9.68 12.50 10.06
CA SER A 21 9.93 11.06 10.19
C SER A 21 8.85 10.21 9.54
N ARG A 22 7.74 10.83 9.12
CA ARG A 22 6.63 10.21 8.39
C ARG A 22 6.77 10.45 6.89
N LYS A 23 7.97 10.42 6.30
CA LYS A 23 8.09 10.46 4.83
C LYS A 23 7.90 9.05 4.25
N LEU A 24 7.22 8.94 3.11
CA LEU A 24 7.01 7.65 2.41
C LEU A 24 8.33 6.93 2.11
N ILE A 25 9.42 7.67 1.89
CA ILE A 25 10.76 7.11 1.65
C ILE A 25 11.27 6.23 2.81
N TYR A 26 10.71 6.37 4.01
CA TYR A 26 11.05 5.54 5.17
C TYR A 26 10.11 4.34 5.36
N LEU A 27 9.11 4.17 4.50
CA LEU A 27 8.25 2.99 4.50
C LEU A 27 8.97 1.85 3.80
N ALA A 28 8.93 0.67 4.43
CA ALA A 28 9.43 -0.53 3.81
C ALA A 28 8.51 -0.93 2.64
N PRO A 29 9.04 -1.40 1.49
CA PRO A 29 8.23 -1.87 0.37
C PRO A 29 7.21 -2.95 0.78
N GLU A 30 7.55 -3.78 1.77
CA GLU A 30 6.69 -4.82 2.32
C GLU A 30 5.46 -4.24 3.02
N GLU A 31 5.62 -3.15 3.79
CA GLU A 31 4.49 -2.45 4.43
C GLU A 31 3.57 -1.82 3.39
N MET A 32 4.15 -1.22 2.34
CA MET A 32 3.41 -0.62 1.23
C MET A 32 2.59 -1.68 0.48
N ASN A 33 3.20 -2.81 0.13
CA ASN A 33 2.52 -3.92 -0.55
C ASN A 33 1.34 -4.46 0.26
N LEU A 34 1.48 -4.56 1.58
CA LEU A 34 0.39 -4.97 2.44
C LEU A 34 -0.74 -3.94 2.53
N ALA A 35 -0.40 -2.65 2.60
CA ALA A 35 -1.42 -1.60 2.58
C ALA A 35 -2.20 -1.62 1.26
N ILE A 36 -1.50 -1.80 0.13
CA ILE A 36 -2.12 -1.95 -1.19
C ILE A 36 -3.04 -3.17 -1.21
N ALA A 37 -2.54 -4.35 -0.84
CA ALA A 37 -3.33 -5.59 -0.81
C ALA A 37 -4.59 -5.40 0.05
N LYS A 38 -4.44 -4.82 1.25
CA LYS A 38 -5.57 -4.57 2.15
C LYS A 38 -6.60 -3.60 1.57
N VAL A 39 -6.19 -2.55 0.86
CA VAL A 39 -7.12 -1.63 0.20
C VAL A 39 -7.89 -2.32 -0.92
N VAL A 40 -7.18 -3.13 -1.71
CA VAL A 40 -7.75 -3.89 -2.83
C VAL A 40 -8.67 -5.01 -2.33
N GLU A 41 -8.33 -5.72 -1.26
CA GLU A 41 -9.20 -6.73 -0.63
C GLU A 41 -10.48 -6.11 -0.06
N ASN A 42 -10.38 -4.93 0.57
CA ASN A 42 -11.55 -4.23 1.10
C ASN A 42 -12.38 -3.54 0.00
N SER A 43 -11.82 -3.36 -1.20
CA SER A 43 -12.46 -2.68 -2.32
C SER A 43 -12.57 -3.63 -3.51
N ILE A 44 -13.72 -4.30 -3.64
CA ILE A 44 -14.01 -5.34 -4.66
C ILE A 44 -13.48 -5.00 -6.07
N ALA A 45 -13.54 -3.73 -6.46
CA ALA A 45 -12.87 -3.19 -7.64
C ALA A 45 -12.50 -1.72 -7.38
N ILE A 46 -11.21 -1.40 -7.41
CA ILE A 46 -10.74 -0.03 -7.19
C ILE A 46 -9.74 0.41 -8.25
N GLN A 47 -9.89 1.63 -8.76
CA GLN A 47 -8.91 2.19 -9.68
C GLN A 47 -7.61 2.54 -8.92
N PRO A 48 -6.42 2.39 -9.55
CA PRO A 48 -5.15 2.73 -8.93
C PRO A 48 -5.13 4.14 -8.33
N GLU A 49 -5.67 5.11 -9.06
CA GLU A 49 -5.75 6.51 -8.63
C GLU A 49 -6.68 6.72 -7.43
N SER A 50 -7.76 5.94 -7.34
CA SER A 50 -8.67 5.95 -6.19
C SER A 50 -8.09 5.21 -4.98
N ALA A 51 -7.20 4.25 -5.20
CA ALA A 51 -6.52 3.52 -4.14
C ALA A 51 -5.47 4.40 -3.42
N VAL A 52 -4.83 5.34 -4.12
CA VAL A 52 -3.81 6.23 -3.55
C VAL A 52 -4.23 6.91 -2.23
N PRO A 53 -5.35 7.66 -2.15
CA PRO A 53 -5.75 8.31 -0.90
C PRO A 53 -6.12 7.31 0.21
N LEU A 54 -6.61 6.12 -0.14
CA LEU A 54 -6.93 5.08 0.84
C LEU A 54 -5.66 4.47 1.44
N ILE A 55 -4.67 4.17 0.61
CA ILE A 55 -3.36 3.66 1.03
C ILE A 55 -2.67 4.71 1.91
N ALA A 56 -2.66 5.98 1.48
CA ALA A 56 -2.08 7.07 2.27
C ALA A 56 -2.78 7.22 3.64
N LYS A 57 -4.11 7.05 3.69
CA LYS A 57 -4.86 7.10 4.94
C LYS A 57 -4.48 5.98 5.91
N ILE A 58 -4.14 4.78 5.43
CA ILE A 58 -3.65 3.67 6.26
C ILE A 58 -2.34 4.05 6.98
N PHE A 59 -1.48 4.82 6.34
CA PHE A 59 -0.21 5.30 6.93
C PHE A 59 -0.37 6.59 7.77
N GLY A 60 -1.59 7.08 7.96
CA GLY A 60 -1.86 8.27 8.76
C GLY A 60 -1.61 9.59 8.03
N TYR A 61 -1.66 9.59 6.70
CA TYR A 61 -1.62 10.82 5.91
C TYR A 61 -3.03 11.32 5.61
N SER A 62 -3.32 12.57 6.00
CA SER A 62 -4.61 13.22 5.70
C SER A 62 -4.67 13.84 4.31
N ARG A 63 -3.52 14.08 3.67
CA ARG A 63 -3.41 14.65 2.32
C ARG A 63 -2.37 13.87 1.53
N VAL A 64 -2.57 13.79 0.23
CA VAL A 64 -1.62 13.19 -0.71
C VAL A 64 -1.02 14.30 -1.55
N THR A 65 0.31 14.37 -1.61
CA THR A 65 1.01 15.24 -2.56
C THR A 65 1.28 14.50 -3.87
N GLU A 66 1.61 15.21 -4.94
CA GLU A 66 1.91 14.58 -6.24
C GLU A 66 3.08 13.60 -6.16
N ASP A 67 4.14 13.91 -5.41
CA ASP A 67 5.25 12.97 -5.17
C ASP A 67 4.78 11.69 -4.48
N MET A 68 3.90 11.81 -3.48
CA MET A 68 3.33 10.66 -2.78
C MET A 68 2.46 9.83 -3.71
N ARG A 69 1.64 10.48 -4.53
CA ARG A 69 0.80 9.83 -5.54
C ARG A 69 1.65 8.99 -6.49
N ARG A 70 2.71 9.59 -7.06
CA ARG A 70 3.63 8.88 -7.97
C ARG A 70 4.27 7.68 -7.30
N SER A 71 4.80 7.86 -6.09
CA SER A 71 5.44 6.77 -5.33
C SER A 71 4.47 5.61 -5.00
N ILE A 72 3.22 5.92 -4.65
CA ILE A 72 2.20 4.90 -4.38
C ILE A 72 1.79 4.18 -5.67
N LEU A 73 1.61 4.90 -6.78
CA LEU A 73 1.28 4.29 -8.07
C LEU A 73 2.40 3.39 -8.59
N GLU A 74 3.67 3.79 -8.44
CA GLU A 74 4.83 2.94 -8.74
C GLU A 74 4.83 1.68 -7.88
N SER A 75 4.49 1.81 -6.59
CA SER A 75 4.37 0.66 -5.68
C SER A 75 3.22 -0.28 -6.06
N ILE A 76 2.10 0.25 -6.55
CA ILE A 76 0.98 -0.55 -7.09
C ILE A 76 1.44 -1.33 -8.32
N ASN A 77 2.14 -0.70 -9.25
CA ASN A 77 2.67 -1.39 -10.43
C ASN A 77 3.63 -2.51 -10.02
N TYR A 78 4.54 -2.23 -9.08
CA TYR A 78 5.44 -3.25 -8.54
C TYR A 78 4.68 -4.42 -7.89
N ALA A 79 3.57 -4.15 -7.18
CA ALA A 79 2.73 -5.19 -6.59
C ALA A 79 2.01 -6.05 -7.64
N ILE A 80 1.62 -5.46 -8.78
CA ILE A 80 1.07 -6.19 -9.94
C ILE A 80 2.16 -7.08 -10.55
N GLU A 81 3.34 -6.52 -10.83
CA GLU A 81 4.48 -7.26 -11.41
C GLU A 81 4.96 -8.39 -10.51
N SER A 82 4.96 -8.15 -9.19
CA SER A 82 5.33 -9.14 -8.17
C SER A 82 4.25 -10.17 -7.87
N GLN A 83 3.14 -10.17 -8.64
CA GLN A 83 2.00 -11.06 -8.44
C GLN A 83 1.50 -11.07 -6.98
N LYS A 84 1.34 -9.87 -6.40
CA LYS A 84 0.68 -9.66 -5.10
C LYS A 84 -0.77 -9.25 -5.24
N ILE A 85 -1.09 -8.56 -6.33
CA ILE A 85 -2.44 -8.18 -6.75
C ILE A 85 -2.54 -8.38 -8.27
N THR A 86 -3.75 -8.37 -8.79
CA THR A 86 -3.99 -8.38 -10.24
C THR A 86 -4.69 -7.11 -10.69
N LYS A 87 -4.56 -6.78 -11.97
CA LYS A 87 -5.28 -5.67 -12.61
C LYS A 87 -6.17 -6.24 -13.71
N ASP A 88 -7.46 -5.97 -13.59
CA ASP A 88 -8.48 -6.40 -14.55
C ASP A 88 -9.08 -5.15 -15.20
N GLY A 89 -8.66 -4.87 -16.45
CA GLY A 89 -8.94 -3.61 -17.12
C GLY A 89 -8.31 -2.43 -16.37
N ASP A 90 -9.16 -1.53 -15.87
CA ASP A 90 -8.75 -0.34 -15.09
C ASP A 90 -8.81 -0.53 -13.57
N PHE A 91 -9.26 -1.70 -13.10
CA PHE A 91 -9.48 -1.96 -11.68
C PHE A 91 -8.42 -2.92 -11.12
N LEU A 92 -7.98 -2.63 -9.90
CA LEU A 92 -7.18 -3.53 -9.08
C LEU A 92 -8.08 -4.54 -8.39
N LYS A 93 -7.64 -5.79 -8.38
CA LYS A 93 -8.31 -6.92 -7.74
C LYS A 93 -7.31 -7.75 -6.93
N PRO A 94 -7.75 -8.39 -5.84
CA PRO A 94 -6.92 -9.38 -5.17
C PRO A 94 -6.70 -10.58 -6.11
N LEU A 95 -5.57 -11.27 -5.93
CA LEU A 95 -5.30 -12.54 -6.63
C LEU A 95 -6.21 -13.67 -6.14
#